data_AF-A0AAD9GSX3-F1
#
_entry.id   AF-A0AAD9GSX3-F1
#
_cell.length_a   1.000
_cell.length_b   1.000
_cell.length_c   1.000
_cell.angle_alpha   90.00
_cell.angle_beta   90.00
_cell.angle_gamma   90.00
#
_symmetry.space_group_name_H-M   'P 1'
#
loop_
_entity.id
_entity.type
_entity.pdbx_description
1 polymer ?
#
loop_
_entity_poly.entity_id
_entity_poly.type
_entity_poly.pdbx_seq_one_letter_code
_entity_poly.pdbx_strand_id
1 'polypeptide(L)'
;MERWLEVRGKVQNVMFRQTVIRAMQKRGLEGGATNDRQDRNLVRMTLRGDAERMEGLVTALREGKPINDWGAKATSVEDVDEERGLALEAHQVTTDTVDKHRWNPNITMFL
;
A
#
# COMPACT_ATOMS: atom_id res chain seq x y z
N MET A 1 -15.35 3.20 6.78
CA MET A 1 -15.25 1.81 6.30
C MET A 1 -13.78 1.43 6.31
N GLU A 2 -13.47 0.16 6.61
CA GLU A 2 -12.10 -0.36 6.64
C GLU A 2 -12.00 -1.56 5.69
N ARG A 3 -10.85 -1.72 5.02
CA ARG A 3 -10.53 -2.86 4.15
C ARG A 3 -9.12 -3.36 4.45
N TRP A 4 -8.98 -4.67 4.60
CA TRP A 4 -7.69 -5.35 4.70
C TRP A 4 -7.36 -6.02 3.37
N LEU A 5 -6.12 -5.85 2.92
CA LEU A 5 -5.68 -6.29 1.62
C LEU A 5 -4.35 -7.05 1.71
N GLU A 6 -4.27 -8.15 0.98
CA GLU A 6 -3.00 -8.75 0.59
C GLU A 6 -2.65 -8.34 -0.84
N VAL A 7 -1.52 -7.64 -1.00
CA VAL A 7 -1.03 -7.24 -2.31
C VAL A 7 0.22 -8.03 -2.66
N ARG A 8 0.14 -8.77 -3.76
CA ARG A 8 1.22 -9.63 -4.25
C ARG A 8 1.86 -9.06 -5.50
N GLY A 9 3.16 -9.26 -5.69
CA GLY A 9 3.88 -8.89 -6.92
C GLY A 9 5.30 -8.37 -6.68
N LYS A 10 5.76 -7.44 -7.52
CA LYS A 10 7.01 -6.69 -7.29
C LYS A 10 6.68 -5.55 -6.33
N VAL A 11 6.62 -5.86 -5.04
CA VAL A 11 6.10 -4.95 -4.00
C VAL A 11 7.09 -4.68 -2.87
N GLN A 12 8.21 -5.41 -2.79
CA GLN A 12 9.27 -5.14 -1.80
C GLN A 12 10.55 -4.65 -2.46
N ASN A 13 11.34 -3.85 -1.71
CA ASN A 13 12.58 -3.21 -2.19
C ASN A 13 12.41 -2.29 -3.41
N VAL A 14 11.20 -1.79 -3.63
CA VAL A 14 10.81 -0.96 -4.78
C VAL A 14 9.96 0.23 -4.37
N MET A 15 10.10 0.68 -3.11
CA MET A 15 9.39 1.85 -2.56
C MET A 15 7.86 1.75 -2.60
N PHE A 16 7.30 0.54 -2.69
CA PHE A 16 5.85 0.31 -2.75
C PHE A 16 5.13 0.91 -1.54
N ARG A 17 5.58 0.60 -0.30
CA ARG A 17 4.97 1.12 0.94
C ARG A 17 4.88 2.64 0.96
N GLN A 18 5.97 3.34 0.63
CA GLN A 18 5.95 4.80 0.54
C GLN A 18 4.94 5.27 -0.52
N THR A 19 4.97 4.66 -1.71
CA THR A 19 4.12 5.05 -2.84
C THR A 19 2.64 4.92 -2.50
N VAL A 20 2.22 3.78 -1.95
CA VAL A 20 0.81 3.56 -1.61
C VAL A 20 0.36 4.41 -0.43
N ILE A 21 1.20 4.62 0.60
CA ILE A 21 0.83 5.49 1.73
C ILE A 21 0.72 6.95 1.29
N ARG A 22 1.60 7.44 0.42
CA ARG A 22 1.47 8.78 -0.16
C ARG A 22 0.21 8.91 -1.02
N ALA A 23 -0.13 7.86 -1.77
CA ALA A 23 -1.37 7.80 -2.55
C ALA A 23 -2.62 7.85 -1.67
N MET A 24 -2.58 7.23 -0.48
CA MET A 24 -3.64 7.32 0.54
C MET A 24 -3.76 8.75 1.09
N GLN A 25 -2.64 9.36 1.51
CA GLN A 25 -2.61 10.76 1.99
C GLN A 25 -3.20 11.73 0.94
N LYS A 26 -2.81 11.60 -0.34
CA LYS A 26 -3.33 12.41 -1.46
C LYS A 26 -4.83 12.27 -1.66
N ARG A 27 -5.41 11.12 -1.28
CA ARG A 27 -6.85 10.83 -1.36
C ARG A 27 -7.59 11.15 -0.05
N GLY A 28 -6.92 11.63 0.99
CA GLY A 28 -7.52 11.80 2.32
C GLY A 28 -8.00 10.48 2.93
N LEU A 29 -7.31 9.39 2.60
CA LEU A 29 -7.50 8.07 3.24
C LEU A 29 -6.48 7.90 4.35
N GLU A 30 -6.89 7.22 5.41
CA GLU A 30 -5.96 6.69 6.40
C GLU A 30 -5.59 5.26 6.02
N GLY A 31 -4.38 4.82 6.39
CA GLY A 31 -4.00 3.45 6.10
C GLY A 31 -2.58 3.09 6.50
N GLY A 32 -2.26 1.82 6.27
CA GLY A 32 -0.99 1.21 6.63
C GLY A 32 -0.51 0.22 5.57
N ALA A 33 0.82 0.02 5.51
CA ALA A 33 1.46 -0.95 4.63
C ALA A 33 2.66 -1.62 5.29
N THR A 34 2.69 -2.96 5.26
CA THR A 34 3.73 -3.79 5.90
C THR A 34 4.29 -4.82 4.92
N ASN A 35 5.61 -4.86 4.80
CA ASN A 35 6.28 -5.94 4.06
C ASN A 35 6.21 -7.22 4.89
N ASP A 36 5.79 -8.32 4.26
CA ASP A 36 5.94 -9.64 4.85
C ASP A 36 7.41 -10.07 4.86
N ARG A 37 7.88 -10.62 5.99
CA ARG A 37 9.31 -11.01 6.16
C ARG A 37 9.62 -12.38 5.59
N GLN A 38 8.62 -13.25 5.49
CA GLN A 38 8.73 -14.63 4.99
C GLN A 38 8.43 -14.69 3.48
N ASP A 39 7.58 -13.80 2.98
CA ASP A 39 7.20 -13.71 1.57
C ASP A 39 7.60 -12.35 0.97
N ARG A 40 8.68 -12.34 0.18
CA ARG A 40 9.20 -11.14 -0.49
C ARG A 40 8.26 -10.56 -1.54
N ASN A 41 7.24 -11.29 -1.95
CA ASN A 41 6.28 -10.85 -2.94
C ASN A 41 4.98 -10.36 -2.29
N LEU A 42 4.88 -10.28 -0.96
CA LEU A 42 3.66 -9.89 -0.26
C LEU A 42 3.84 -8.59 0.53
N VAL A 43 2.87 -7.69 0.40
CA VAL A 43 2.65 -6.54 1.28
C VAL A 43 1.22 -6.59 1.80
N ARG A 44 1.04 -6.52 3.12
CA ARG A 44 -0.28 -6.32 3.73
C ARG A 44 -0.60 -4.83 3.78
N MET A 45 -1.81 -4.46 3.39
CA MET A 45 -2.29 -3.08 3.44
C MET A 45 -3.62 -2.99 4.18
N THR A 46 -3.85 -1.88 4.84
CA THR A 46 -5.14 -1.52 5.43
C THR A 46 -5.53 -0.13 4.96
N LEU A 47 -6.78 0.02 4.56
CA LEU A 47 -7.37 1.27 4.09
C LEU A 47 -8.56 1.63 4.96
N ARG A 48 -8.65 2.89 5.39
CA ARG A 48 -9.77 3.43 6.16
C ARG A 48 -10.21 4.77 5.59
N GLY A 49 -11.50 4.90 5.31
CA GLY A 49 -12.09 6.17 4.85
C GLY A 49 -13.30 6.01 3.95
N ASP A 50 -13.38 6.92 2.97
CA ASP A 50 -14.42 6.97 1.94
C ASP A 50 -14.33 5.78 0.97
N ALA A 51 -15.47 5.14 0.69
CA ALA A 51 -15.52 3.89 -0.07
C ALA A 51 -15.12 4.08 -1.54
N GLU A 52 -15.55 5.16 -2.18
CA GLU A 52 -15.23 5.43 -3.60
C GLU A 52 -13.73 5.70 -3.77
N ARG A 53 -13.14 6.48 -2.86
CA ARG A 53 -11.69 6.75 -2.89
C ARG A 53 -10.85 5.51 -2.62
N MET A 54 -11.30 4.64 -1.71
CA MET A 54 -10.65 3.34 -1.48
C MET A 54 -10.72 2.47 -2.72
N GLU A 55 -11.90 2.34 -3.34
CA GLU A 55 -12.06 1.53 -4.54
C GLU A 55 -11.24 2.07 -5.71
N GLY A 56 -11.15 3.38 -5.89
CA GLY A 56 -10.31 3.99 -6.91
C GLY A 56 -8.81 3.65 -6.74
N LEU A 57 -8.31 3.60 -5.50
CA LEU A 57 -6.93 3.16 -5.23
C LEU A 57 -6.76 1.66 -5.51
N VAL A 58 -7.69 0.82 -5.04
CA VAL A 58 -7.64 -0.63 -5.25
C VAL A 58 -7.70 -0.99 -6.73
N THR A 59 -8.58 -0.33 -7.49
CA THR A 59 -8.69 -0.47 -8.95
C THR A 59 -7.37 -0.13 -9.64
N ALA A 60 -6.75 1.01 -9.29
CA ALA A 60 -5.46 1.41 -9.87
C ALA A 60 -4.34 0.39 -9.59
N LEU A 61 -4.33 -0.24 -8.41
CA LEU A 61 -3.38 -1.31 -8.09
C LEU A 61 -3.67 -2.57 -8.93
N ARG A 62 -4.94 -2.93 -9.11
CA ARG A 62 -5.38 -4.10 -9.91
C ARG A 62 -5.07 -3.97 -11.40
N GLU A 63 -4.85 -2.77 -11.93
CA GLU A 63 -4.39 -2.60 -13.32
C GLU A 63 -3.03 -3.24 -13.60
N GLY A 64 -2.23 -3.53 -12.57
CA GLY A 64 -0.94 -4.21 -12.69
C GLY A 64 0.15 -3.39 -13.37
N LYS A 65 -0.09 -2.09 -13.60
CA LYS A 65 0.90 -1.14 -14.11
C LYS A 65 1.91 -0.79 -13.00
N PRO A 66 3.13 -0.39 -13.36
CA PRO A 66 4.04 0.23 -12.42
C PRO A 66 3.38 1.43 -11.74
N ILE A 67 3.50 1.53 -10.41
CA ILE A 67 2.99 2.66 -9.62
C ILE A 67 4.08 3.69 -9.29
N ASN A 68 5.33 3.34 -9.60
CA ASN A 68 6.49 4.22 -9.52
C ASN A 68 7.58 3.81 -10.54
N ASP A 69 8.58 4.67 -10.71
CA ASP A 69 9.71 4.46 -11.62
C ASP A 69 10.73 3.41 -11.15
N TRP A 70 10.58 2.87 -9.93
CA TRP A 70 11.34 1.71 -9.44
C TRP A 70 10.71 0.37 -9.86
N GLY A 71 9.58 0.44 -10.57
CA GLY A 71 8.88 -0.70 -11.14
C GLY A 71 8.04 -1.47 -10.12
N ALA A 72 7.61 -0.82 -9.04
CA ALA A 72 6.67 -1.41 -8.10
C ALA A 72 5.34 -1.69 -8.80
N LYS A 73 4.84 -2.92 -8.73
CA LYS A 73 3.56 -3.29 -9.36
C LYS A 73 2.93 -4.48 -8.64
N ALA A 74 1.61 -4.44 -8.53
CA ALA A 74 0.83 -5.57 -8.07
C ALA A 74 0.56 -6.54 -9.22
N THR A 75 0.51 -7.83 -8.89
CA THR A 75 0.02 -8.90 -9.76
C THR A 75 -1.25 -9.54 -9.21
N SER A 76 -1.52 -9.42 -7.91
CA SER A 76 -2.79 -9.74 -7.27
C SER A 76 -3.08 -8.73 -6.15
N VAL A 77 -4.35 -8.40 -5.95
CA VAL A 77 -4.85 -7.53 -4.87
C VAL A 77 -6.14 -8.17 -4.33
N GLU A 78 -6.02 -8.83 -3.19
CA GLU A 78 -7.09 -9.61 -2.56
C GLU A 78 -7.59 -8.91 -1.31
N ASP A 79 -8.90 -8.75 -1.20
CA ASP A 79 -9.56 -8.42 0.05
C ASP A 79 -9.49 -9.64 0.97
N VAL A 80 -9.08 -9.42 2.22
CA VAL A 80 -8.97 -10.47 3.24
C VAL A 80 -9.79 -10.10 4.47
N ASP A 81 -10.10 -11.10 5.26
CA ASP A 81 -10.71 -10.95 6.57
C ASP A 81 -9.72 -10.35 7.59
N GLU A 82 -10.25 -9.97 8.75
CA GLU A 82 -9.48 -9.40 9.85
C GLU A 82 -8.40 -10.36 10.37
N GLU A 83 -8.63 -11.69 10.31
CA GLU A 83 -7.68 -12.71 10.77
C GLU A 83 -6.38 -12.70 9.95
N ARG A 84 -6.46 -12.41 8.65
CA ARG A 84 -5.30 -12.27 7.76
C ARG A 84 -4.85 -10.83 7.57
N GLY A 85 -5.72 -9.88 7.93
CA GLY A 85 -5.46 -8.45 7.92
C GLY A 85 -4.41 -8.02 8.92
N LEU A 86 -4.14 -6.72 8.94
CA LEU A 86 -3.28 -6.11 9.95
C LEU A 86 -3.92 -4.80 10.42
N ALA A 87 -4.03 -4.63 11.73
CA ALA A 87 -4.54 -3.38 12.30
C ALA A 87 -3.66 -2.18 11.87
N LEU A 88 -4.27 -1.00 11.75
CA LEU A 88 -3.62 0.19 11.18
C LEU A 88 -2.32 0.54 11.93
N GLU A 89 -2.37 0.48 13.26
CA GLU A 89 -1.28 0.74 14.20
C GLU A 89 -0.18 -0.33 14.20
N ALA A 90 -0.46 -1.54 13.72
CA ALA A 90 0.51 -2.62 13.61
C ALA A 90 1.35 -2.53 12.32
N HIS A 91 1.03 -1.59 11.43
CA HIS A 91 1.79 -1.43 10.19
C HIS A 91 3.17 -0.80 10.39
N GLN A 92 4.13 -1.25 9.58
CA GLN A 92 5.48 -0.70 9.54
C GLN A 92 5.52 0.76 9.07
N VAL A 93 4.58 1.13 8.21
CA VAL A 93 4.42 2.47 7.66
C VAL A 93 2.93 2.77 7.59
N THR A 94 2.54 3.93 8.08
CA THR A 94 1.17 4.44 8.06
C THR A 94 1.13 5.85 7.50
N THR A 95 -0.06 6.34 7.21
CA THR A 95 -0.29 7.75 6.81
C THR A 95 0.24 8.76 7.84
N ASP A 96 0.39 8.37 9.10
CA ASP A 96 0.90 9.24 10.18
C ASP A 96 2.42 9.09 10.42
N THR A 97 3.01 8.01 9.92
CA THR A 97 4.41 7.66 10.18
C THR A 97 5.29 7.73 8.94
N VAL A 98 4.72 7.83 7.74
CA VAL A 98 5.48 7.84 6.47
C VAL A 98 6.58 8.90 6.43
N ASP A 99 6.35 10.09 6.99
CA ASP A 99 7.33 11.18 7.04
C ASP A 99 8.48 10.94 8.04
N LYS A 100 8.33 9.97 8.94
CA LYS A 100 9.36 9.61 9.94
C LYS A 100 10.41 8.66 9.35
N HIS A 101 10.18 8.09 8.17
CA HIS A 101 11.12 7.20 7.50
C HIS A 101 12.04 7.97 6.54
N ARG A 102 13.30 7.55 6.46
CA ARG A 102 14.26 8.05 5.48
C ARG A 102 14.07 7.33 4.14
N TRP A 103 13.24 7.89 3.28
CA TRP A 103 13.02 7.40 1.92
C TRP A 103 14.09 7.90 0.95
N ASN A 104 14.26 7.19 -0.16
CA ASN A 104 15.00 7.74 -1.29
C ASN A 104 14.22 8.91 -1.89
N PRO A 105 14.79 10.12 -1.98
CA PRO A 105 14.09 11.28 -2.54
C PRO A 105 13.93 11.21 -4.07
N ASN A 106 14.71 10.36 -4.75
CA ASN A 106 14.71 10.23 -6.20
C ASN A 106 13.73 9.12 -6.64
N ILE A 107 12.45 9.36 -6.38
CA ILE A 107 11.36 8.47 -6.80
C ILE A 107 10.24 9.29 -7.44
N THR A 108 9.76 8.81 -8.60
CA THR A 108 8.56 9.33 -9.26
C THR A 108 7.40 8.39 -8.99
N MET A 109 6.30 8.91 -8.42
CA MET A 109 5.10 8.16 -8.08
C MET A 109 3.97 8.48 -9.07
N PHE A 110 3.19 7.48 -9.47
CA PHE A 110 2.16 7.61 -10.52
C PHE A 110 0.71 7.53 -10.01
N LEU A 111 0.51 7.28 -8.70
CA LEU A 111 -0.80 7.15 -8.07
C LEU A 111 -1.42 8.47 -7.57
#